data_AF-A0A1I6PLE4-F1
#
_entry.id   AF-A0A1I6PLE4-F1
#
_cell.length_a   1.000
_cell.length_b   1.000
_cell.length_c   1.000
_cell.angle_alpha   90.00
_cell.angle_beta   90.00
_cell.angle_gamma   90.00
#
_symmetry.space_group_name_H-M   'P 1'
#
loop_
_entity.id
_entity.type
_entity.pdbx_description
1 polymer ?
#
loop_
_entity_poly.entity_id
_entity_poly.type
_entity_poly.pdbx_seq_one_letter_code
_entity_poly.pdbx_strand_id
1 'polypeptide(L)'
;MSKINFKEAQELNQNFVKTRTKSIDIAIGKKDAISSWFSLEEIKNYISYVEEQAKLKDLNVNGLRVYFGAYSNSINNVSKKGLATVFFVPTQAKIKSDIDGGDENSDIIDIDALNDGQVGDPPSAEYPQ
;
A
#
# COMPACT_ATOMS: atom_id res chain seq x y z
N MET A 1 -15.56 -6.21 12.07
CA MET A 1 -14.80 -6.36 10.80
C MET A 1 -15.79 -6.74 9.70
N SER A 2 -16.00 -5.85 8.74
CA SER A 2 -16.80 -6.15 7.55
C SER A 2 -15.92 -6.86 6.53
N LYS A 3 -16.46 -7.90 5.89
CA LYS A 3 -15.77 -8.64 4.82
C LYS A 3 -16.58 -8.43 3.54
N ILE A 4 -15.89 -8.29 2.42
CA ILE A 4 -16.53 -8.30 1.09
C ILE A 4 -16.45 -9.71 0.50
N ASN A 5 -17.46 -10.09 -0.26
CA ASN A 5 -17.49 -11.35 -1.00
C ASN A 5 -16.76 -11.21 -2.36
N PHE A 6 -16.62 -12.32 -3.08
CA PHE A 6 -15.94 -12.37 -4.37
C PHE A 6 -16.48 -11.36 -5.39
N LYS A 7 -17.81 -11.22 -5.49
CA LYS A 7 -18.46 -10.36 -6.47
C LYS A 7 -18.23 -8.89 -6.14
N GLU A 8 -18.34 -8.51 -4.87
CA GLU A 8 -18.05 -7.16 -4.41
C GLU A 8 -16.57 -6.79 -4.69
N ALA A 9 -15.63 -7.70 -4.43
CA ALA A 9 -14.22 -7.49 -4.75
C ALA A 9 -13.98 -7.32 -6.26
N GLN A 10 -14.64 -8.13 -7.10
CA GLN A 10 -14.57 -8.03 -8.55
C GLN A 10 -15.14 -6.69 -9.04
N GLU A 11 -16.30 -6.27 -8.53
CA GLU A 11 -16.91 -4.98 -8.89
C GLU A 11 -16.01 -3.79 -8.53
N LEU A 12 -15.36 -3.82 -7.36
CA LEU A 12 -14.41 -2.77 -6.97
C LEU A 12 -13.21 -2.70 -7.92
N ASN A 13 -12.60 -3.83 -8.27
CA ASN A 13 -11.46 -3.85 -9.19
C ASN A 13 -11.86 -3.41 -10.61
N GLN A 14 -12.99 -3.90 -11.13
CA GLN A 14 -13.50 -3.48 -12.44
C GLN A 14 -13.81 -1.99 -12.50
N ASN A 15 -14.33 -1.41 -11.40
CA ASN A 15 -14.55 0.03 -11.32
C ASN A 15 -13.22 0.78 -11.37
N PHE A 16 -12.20 0.32 -10.63
CA PHE A 16 -10.85 0.90 -10.70
C PHE A 16 -10.30 0.86 -12.13
N VAL A 17 -10.36 -0.29 -12.79
CA VAL A 17 -9.93 -0.46 -14.19
C VAL A 17 -10.66 0.51 -15.12
N LYS A 18 -11.99 0.56 -15.07
CA LYS A 18 -12.79 1.40 -15.98
C LYS A 18 -12.52 2.88 -15.84
N THR A 19 -12.15 3.34 -14.65
CA THR A 19 -12.15 4.76 -14.32
C THR A 19 -10.78 5.36 -14.07
N ARG A 20 -9.76 4.56 -13.73
CA ARG A 20 -8.41 5.06 -13.39
C ARG A 20 -7.38 4.62 -14.43
N THR A 21 -7.35 3.35 -14.84
CA THR A 21 -6.21 2.79 -15.57
C THR A 21 -5.99 3.44 -16.93
N LYS A 22 -7.05 3.76 -17.69
CA LYS A 22 -6.88 4.41 -19.00
C LYS A 22 -6.13 5.75 -18.90
N SER A 23 -6.46 6.59 -17.92
CA SER A 23 -5.80 7.89 -17.73
C SER A 23 -4.36 7.72 -17.26
N ILE A 24 -4.13 6.76 -16.35
CA ILE A 24 -2.79 6.42 -15.86
C ILE A 24 -1.92 5.90 -17.00
N ASP A 25 -2.42 4.93 -17.77
CA ASP A 25 -1.71 4.30 -18.87
C ASP A 25 -1.27 5.32 -19.92
N ILE A 26 -2.13 6.29 -20.24
CA ILE A 26 -1.83 7.40 -21.14
C ILE A 26 -0.73 8.29 -20.55
N ALA A 27 -0.83 8.64 -19.26
CA ALA A 27 0.13 9.51 -18.59
C ALA A 27 1.53 8.89 -18.49
N ILE A 28 1.63 7.57 -18.28
CA ILE A 28 2.91 6.87 -18.14
C ILE A 28 3.39 6.20 -19.43
N GLY A 29 2.56 6.17 -20.48
CA GLY A 29 2.87 5.62 -21.81
C GLY A 29 2.89 4.08 -21.89
N LYS A 30 2.33 3.37 -20.90
CA LYS A 30 2.29 1.89 -20.83
C LYS A 30 1.22 1.40 -19.85
N LYS A 31 0.96 0.10 -19.83
CA LYS A 31 0.10 -0.53 -18.83
C LYS A 31 0.73 -0.49 -17.43
N ASP A 32 -0.01 0.07 -16.46
CA ASP A 32 0.46 0.17 -15.09
C ASP A 32 0.15 -1.09 -14.25
N ALA A 33 0.82 -1.20 -13.10
CA ALA A 33 0.50 -2.17 -12.07
C ALA A 33 -0.80 -1.79 -11.35
N ILE A 34 -1.74 -2.74 -11.22
CA ILE A 34 -3.04 -2.51 -10.55
C ILE A 34 -3.23 -3.35 -9.28
N SER A 35 -2.19 -4.08 -8.89
CA SER A 35 -2.16 -4.86 -7.67
C SER A 35 -0.71 -4.99 -7.16
N SER A 36 -0.57 -5.30 -5.88
CA SER A 36 0.71 -5.68 -5.27
C SER A 36 0.45 -6.84 -4.33
N TRP A 37 1.13 -7.96 -4.57
CA TRP A 37 1.03 -9.15 -3.75
C TRP A 37 2.14 -9.16 -2.70
N PHE A 38 1.77 -9.48 -1.46
CA PHE A 38 2.70 -9.66 -0.34
C PHE A 38 2.45 -11.05 0.22
N SER A 39 3.53 -11.75 0.59
CA SER A 39 3.36 -13.03 1.28
C SER A 39 2.78 -12.79 2.67
N LEU A 40 1.98 -13.74 3.16
CA LEU A 40 1.45 -13.67 4.53
C LEU A 40 2.58 -13.64 5.57
N GLU A 41 3.67 -14.35 5.30
CA GLU A 41 4.85 -14.38 6.16
C GLU A 41 5.53 -13.01 6.24
N GLU A 42 5.73 -12.34 5.11
CA GLU A 42 6.34 -11.02 5.05
C GLU A 42 5.53 -9.97 5.81
N ILE A 43 4.20 -9.96 5.66
CA ILE A 43 3.34 -9.06 6.43
C ILE A 43 3.45 -9.33 7.94
N LYS A 44 3.49 -10.59 8.37
CA LYS A 44 3.66 -10.95 9.78
C LYS A 44 5.02 -10.53 10.33
N ASN A 45 6.08 -10.74 9.54
CA ASN A 45 7.43 -10.35 9.91
C ASN A 45 7.55 -8.82 10.03
N TYR A 46 6.92 -8.08 9.11
CA TYR A 46 6.89 -6.62 9.18
C TYR A 46 6.11 -6.09 10.39
N ILE A 47 4.95 -6.69 10.71
CA ILE A 47 4.21 -6.34 11.94
C ILE A 47 5.09 -6.56 13.18
N SER A 48 5.80 -7.69 13.23
CA SER A 48 6.71 -8.00 14.36
C SER A 48 7.86 -6.98 14.46
N TYR A 49 8.46 -6.61 13.32
CA TYR A 49 9.48 -5.56 13.25
C TYR A 49 8.95 -4.21 13.75
N VAL A 50 7.76 -3.81 13.32
CA VAL A 50 7.11 -2.55 13.74
C VAL A 50 6.89 -2.54 15.26
N GLU A 51 6.37 -3.63 15.82
CA GLU A 51 6.13 -3.76 17.27
C GLU A 51 7.45 -3.70 18.07
N GLU A 52 8.52 -4.33 17.59
CA GLU A 52 9.83 -4.28 18.21
C GLU A 52 10.42 -2.86 18.19
N GLN A 53 10.40 -2.20 17.03
CA GLN A 53 10.92 -0.84 16.88
C GLN A 53 10.12 0.16 17.73
N ALA A 54 8.80 0.00 17.80
CA ALA A 54 7.94 0.84 18.62
C ALA A 54 8.28 0.70 20.11
N LYS A 55 8.51 -0.53 20.58
CA LYS A 55 8.93 -0.78 21.97
C LYS A 55 10.28 -0.15 22.30
N LEU A 56 11.25 -0.21 21.38
CA LEU A 56 12.57 0.41 21.57
C LEU A 56 12.50 1.94 21.63
N LYS A 57 11.50 2.54 20.98
CA LYS A 57 11.32 3.98 20.84
C LYS A 57 10.24 4.57 21.77
N ASP A 58 9.65 3.75 22.65
CA ASP A 58 8.52 4.11 23.52
C ASP A 58 7.32 4.70 22.74
N LEU A 59 7.04 4.11 21.57
CA LEU A 59 5.92 4.49 20.69
C LEU A 59 4.77 3.49 20.83
N ASN A 60 3.55 3.98 20.68
CA ASN A 60 2.35 3.14 20.70
C ASN A 60 1.77 2.99 19.28
N VAL A 61 2.20 1.95 18.57
CA VAL A 61 1.66 1.61 17.24
C VAL A 61 0.22 1.16 17.37
N ASN A 62 -0.65 1.69 16.52
CA ASN A 62 -2.07 1.38 16.51
C ASN A 62 -2.61 0.87 15.16
N GLY A 63 -1.78 0.87 14.12
CA GLY A 63 -2.22 0.47 12.79
C GLY A 63 -1.13 0.54 11.73
N LEU A 64 -1.53 0.19 10.51
CA LEU A 64 -0.75 0.37 9.29
C LEU A 64 -1.59 1.18 8.30
N ARG A 65 -1.00 2.22 7.73
CA ARG A 65 -1.55 2.96 6.59
C ARG A 65 -0.90 2.45 5.31
N VAL A 66 -1.71 2.27 4.26
CA VAL A 66 -1.24 1.88 2.93
C VAL A 66 -1.20 3.13 2.04
N TYR A 67 -0.04 3.43 1.49
CA TYR A 67 0.14 4.50 0.52
C TYR A 67 0.31 3.94 -0.88
N PHE A 68 -0.24 4.64 -1.87
CA PHE A 68 0.10 4.42 -3.27
C PHE A 68 1.42 5.15 -3.58
N GLY A 69 2.33 4.47 -4.27
CA GLY A 69 3.59 5.02 -4.75
C GLY A 69 3.83 4.65 -6.21
N ALA A 70 4.91 5.17 -6.77
CA ALA A 70 5.38 4.78 -8.10
C ALA A 70 6.90 4.70 -8.10
N TYR A 71 7.45 3.63 -8.68
CA TYR A 71 8.89 3.51 -8.84
C TYR A 71 9.39 4.48 -9.91
N SER A 72 10.58 5.06 -9.69
CA SER A 72 11.21 5.90 -10.71
C SER A 72 11.59 5.10 -11.97
N ASN A 73 11.75 5.80 -13.09
CA ASN A 73 12.26 5.20 -14.32
C ASN A 73 13.75 4.82 -14.24
N SER A 74 14.45 5.20 -13.17
CA SER A 74 15.88 4.92 -12.97
C SER A 74 16.16 3.76 -12.00
N ILE A 75 15.14 3.08 -11.47
CA ILE A 75 15.39 1.92 -10.62
C ILE A 75 16.02 0.76 -11.41
N ASN A 76 16.87 -0.01 -10.75
CA ASN A 76 17.56 -1.16 -11.35
C ASN A 76 16.63 -2.34 -11.63
N ASN A 77 15.55 -2.48 -10.85
CA ASN A 77 14.61 -3.57 -11.04
C ASN A 77 13.69 -3.28 -12.24
N VAL A 78 13.99 -3.96 -13.35
CA VAL A 78 13.29 -3.79 -14.63
C VAL A 78 11.81 -4.14 -14.53
N SER A 79 11.42 -5.13 -13.70
CA SER A 79 10.01 -5.54 -13.58
C SER A 79 9.14 -4.53 -12.83
N LYS A 80 9.76 -3.66 -12.02
CA LYS A 80 9.06 -2.62 -11.23
C LYS A 80 9.18 -1.22 -11.83
N LYS A 81 10.09 -1.02 -12.79
CA LYS A 81 10.49 0.29 -13.30
C LYS A 81 9.32 1.10 -13.83
N GLY A 82 9.07 2.29 -13.27
CA GLY A 82 8.00 3.19 -13.72
C GLY A 82 6.60 2.63 -13.52
N LEU A 83 6.41 1.66 -12.63
CA LEU A 83 5.10 1.10 -12.27
C LEU A 83 4.66 1.59 -10.89
N ALA A 84 3.34 1.61 -10.69
CA ALA A 84 2.73 1.82 -9.40
C ALA A 84 3.08 0.70 -8.41
N THR A 85 3.00 1.05 -7.13
CA THR A 85 3.21 0.15 -6.01
C THR A 85 2.41 0.64 -4.81
N VAL A 86 2.38 -0.15 -3.75
CA VAL A 86 1.91 0.30 -2.44
C VAL A 86 2.95 -0.03 -1.38
N PHE A 87 2.96 0.75 -0.31
CA PHE A 87 3.81 0.49 0.84
C PHE A 87 3.06 0.72 2.15
N PHE A 88 3.46 -0.01 3.19
CA PHE A 88 2.83 0.03 4.51
C PHE A 88 3.65 0.91 5.43
N VAL A 89 2.98 1.84 6.12
CA VAL A 89 3.60 2.75 7.09
C VAL A 89 2.93 2.53 8.45
N PRO A 90 3.68 2.37 9.55
CA PRO A 90 3.08 2.21 10.87
C PRO A 90 2.50 3.53 11.36
N THR A 91 1.39 3.46 12.09
CA THR A 91 0.70 4.63 12.64
C THR A 91 0.62 4.59 14.15
N GLN A 92 0.45 5.76 14.77
CA GLN A 92 0.14 5.95 16.18
C GLN A 92 -1.04 6.91 16.34
N ALA A 93 -1.67 6.90 17.51
CA ALA A 93 -2.71 7.86 17.82
C ALA A 93 -2.11 9.27 17.89
N LYS A 94 -2.80 10.25 17.28
CA LYS A 94 -2.45 11.66 17.47
C LYS A 94 -2.70 12.05 18.92
N ILE A 95 -1.81 12.87 19.46
CA ILE A 95 -2.13 13.63 20.68
C ILE A 95 -3.25 14.61 20.28
N LYS A 96 -4.46 14.42 20.82
CA LYS A 96 -5.60 15.29 20.53
C LYS A 96 -5.25 16.73 20.88
N SER A 97 -5.12 17.58 19.86
CA SER A 97 -5.24 19.03 20.03
C SER A 97 -6.71 19.40 19.84
N ASP A 98 -7.23 20.29 20.68
CA ASP A 98 -8.66 20.67 20.77
C ASP A 98 -9.31 21.24 19.49
N ILE A 99 -8.59 21.29 18.36
CA ILE A 99 -8.99 22.03 17.16
C ILE A 99 -9.29 21.15 15.94
N ASP A 100 -8.91 19.87 15.91
CA ASP A 100 -8.89 19.15 14.62
C ASP A 100 -9.92 18.01 14.51
N GLY A 101 -10.86 18.16 13.58
CA GLY A 101 -11.75 17.10 13.10
C GLY A 101 -11.07 16.14 12.11
N GLY A 102 -9.75 15.99 12.22
CA GLY A 102 -8.90 15.20 11.32
C GLY A 102 -8.68 13.75 11.80
N ASP A 103 -8.08 12.93 10.93
CA ASP A 103 -7.73 11.52 11.18
C ASP A 103 -7.04 11.37 12.54
N GLU A 104 -7.59 10.50 13.40
CA GLU A 104 -7.09 10.25 14.76
C GLU A 104 -5.71 9.56 14.76
N ASN A 105 -5.18 9.18 13.59
CA ASN A 105 -3.93 8.46 13.42
C ASN A 105 -2.88 9.28 12.63
N SER A 106 -1.64 9.28 13.10
CA SER A 106 -0.47 9.86 12.43
C SER A 106 0.56 8.80 12.08
N ASP A 107 1.28 9.00 10.98
CA ASP A 107 2.37 8.12 10.57
C ASP A 107 3.56 8.23 11.53
N ILE A 108 4.21 7.10 11.80
CA ILE A 108 5.46 7.04 12.53
C ILE A 108 6.58 7.07 11.50
N ILE A 109 7.29 8.20 11.41
CA ILE A 109 8.38 8.40 10.44
C ILE A 109 9.73 7.81 10.88
N ASP A 110 9.83 7.40 12.16
CA ASP A 110 11.05 6.86 12.76
C ASP A 110 11.13 5.32 12.70
N ILE A 111 10.17 4.67 12.04
CA ILE A 111 10.14 3.22 11.78
C ILE A 111 10.01 3.04 10.26
N ASP A 112 10.83 2.16 9.69
CA ASP A 112 10.88 1.97 8.24
C ASP A 112 9.57 1.39 7.69
N ALA A 113 9.23 1.80 6.47
CA ALA A 113 8.06 1.30 5.74
C ALA A 113 8.36 -0.01 4.99
N LEU A 114 7.34 -0.86 4.81
CA LEU A 114 7.44 -2.06 3.96
C LEU A 114 7.01 -1.75 2.53
N ASN A 115 7.91 -1.98 1.58
CA ASN A 115 7.64 -1.93 0.13
C ASN A 115 8.34 -3.09 -0.61
N ASP A 116 7.93 -4.33 -0.33
CA ASP A 116 8.48 -5.50 -1.02
C ASP A 116 7.42 -6.30 -1.82
N GLY A 117 6.30 -5.64 -2.13
CA GLY A 117 5.23 -6.25 -2.92
C GLY A 117 5.68 -6.66 -4.31
N GLN A 118 5.18 -7.80 -4.78
CA GLN A 118 5.33 -8.31 -6.14
C GLN A 118 4.20 -7.78 -7.03
N VAL A 119 4.55 -7.36 -8.24
CA VAL A 119 3.56 -6.95 -9.26
C VAL A 119 2.93 -8.19 -9.89
N GLY A 120 1.69 -8.07 -10.37
CA GLY A 120 1.05 -9.15 -11.15
C GLY A 120 1.77 -9.43 -12.46
N ASP A 121 1.45 -10.57 -13.08
CA ASP A 121 1.95 -10.94 -14.42
C ASP A 121 0.76 -11.22 -15.38
N PRO A 122 0.43 -10.30 -16.31
CA PRO A 122 1.08 -9.00 -16.53
C PRO A 122 0.80 -8.00 -15.39
N PRO A 123 1.54 -6.87 -15.27
CA PRO A 123 1.30 -5.87 -14.21
C PRO A 123 -0.16 -5.39 -14.11
N SER A 124 -0.84 -5.31 -15.25
CA SER A 124 -2.24 -4.91 -15.36
C SER A 124 -3.25 -6.05 -15.17
N ALA A 125 -2.83 -7.20 -14.63
CA ALA A 125 -3.72 -8.33 -14.39
C ALA A 125 -4.84 -7.96 -13.42
N GLU A 126 -6.09 -8.13 -13.87
CA GLU A 126 -7.30 -7.79 -13.12
C GLU A 126 -7.62 -8.85 -12.07
N TYR A 127 -8.45 -8.50 -11.08
CA TYR A 127 -8.92 -9.47 -10.11
C TYR A 127 -10.05 -10.36 -10.69
N PRO A 128 -10.06 -11.67 -10.41
CA PRO A 128 -9.02 -12.44 -9.72
C PRO A 128 -7.86 -12.83 -10.65
N GLN A 129 -6.69 -13.06 -10.04
CA GLN A 129 -5.50 -13.64 -10.67
C GLN A 129 -5.33 -15.11 -10.26
#